data_AF-A0A4Q2TWK3-F1
#
_entry.id   AF-A0A4Q2TWK3-F1
#
_cell.length_a   1.000
_cell.length_b   1.000
_cell.length_c   1.000
_cell.angle_alpha   90.00
_cell.angle_beta   90.00
_cell.angle_gamma   90.00
#
_symmetry.space_group_name_H-M   'P 1'
#
loop_
_entity.id
_entity.type
_entity.pdbx_description
1 polymer ?
#
loop_
_entity_poly.entity_id
_entity_poly.type
_entity_poly.pdbx_seq_one_letter_code
_entity_poly.pdbx_strand_id
1 'polypeptide(L)'
;SGLFVGFVLGLQGYYTLQRYGSAEALGLLVALSLLRELGPVVTALLFAGRAGTALTAEIGLMKAGEQLSAMEMMAVDPVKRILAPR
;
A
#
# COMPACT_ATOMS: atom_id res chain seq x y z
N SER A 1 10.37 1.08 2.04
CA SER A 1 10.35 0.20 0.85
C SER A 1 10.69 0.94 -0.45
N GLY A 2 10.08 2.10 -0.73
CA GLY A 2 10.32 2.83 -2.00
C GLY A 2 11.78 3.20 -2.28
N LEU A 3 12.55 3.59 -1.25
CA LEU A 3 13.98 3.92 -1.40
C LEU A 3 14.79 2.74 -1.97
N PHE A 4 14.61 1.54 -1.43
CA PHE A 4 15.34 0.35 -1.90
C PHE A 4 14.91 -0.06 -3.30
N VAL A 5 13.62 0.04 -3.62
CA VAL A 5 13.11 -0.22 -4.98
C VAL A 5 13.74 0.76 -5.98
N GLY A 6 13.82 2.04 -5.62
CA GLY A 6 14.45 3.08 -6.45
C GLY A 6 15.95 2.84 -6.68
N PHE A 7 16.69 2.44 -5.64
CA PHE A 7 18.12 2.12 -5.79
C PHE A 7 18.36 0.92 -6.70
N VAL A 8 17.56 -0.15 -6.56
CA VAL A 8 17.69 -1.33 -7.42
C VAL A 8 17.35 -0.98 -8.88
N LEU A 9 16.29 -0.21 -9.11
CA LEU A 9 15.91 0.25 -10.46
C LEU A 9 16.96 1.16 -11.08
N GLY A 10 17.52 2.09 -10.32
CA GLY A 10 18.57 2.97 -10.80
C GLY A 10 19.82 2.20 -11.22
N LEU A 11 20.27 1.25 -10.39
CA LEU A 11 21.45 0.43 -10.69
C LEU A 11 21.22 -0.48 -11.90
N GLN A 12 20.10 -1.20 -11.93
CA GLN A 12 19.77 -2.11 -13.03
C GLN A 12 19.51 -1.35 -14.33
N GLY A 13 18.80 -0.22 -14.25
CA GLY A 13 18.55 0.67 -15.37
C GLY A 13 19.84 1.22 -15.96
N TYR A 14 20.79 1.64 -15.12
CA TYR A 14 22.08 2.14 -15.57
C TYR A 14 22.84 1.11 -16.40
N TYR A 15 22.97 -0.14 -15.92
CA TYR A 15 23.65 -1.20 -16.66
C TYR A 15 22.98 -1.52 -18.01
N THR A 16 21.65 -1.46 -18.08
CA THR A 16 20.92 -1.66 -19.34
C THR A 16 21.16 -0.51 -20.32
N LEU A 17 21.00 0.74 -19.88
CA LEU A 17 21.15 1.93 -20.72
C LEU A 17 22.60 2.17 -21.17
N GLN A 18 23.58 1.82 -20.34
CA GLN A 18 24.99 1.90 -20.68
C GLN A 18 25.36 1.02 -21.89
N ARG A 19 24.71 -0.15 -22.05
CA ARG A 19 24.93 -1.03 -23.21
C ARG A 19 24.46 -0.43 -24.53
N TYR A 20 23.48 0.47 -24.48
CA TYR A 20 22.93 1.17 -25.64
C TYR A 20 23.51 2.59 -25.80
N GLY A 21 24.49 2.98 -24.97
CA GLY A 21 25.12 4.30 -25.00
C GLY A 21 24.21 5.46 -24.54
N SER A 22 23.09 5.18 -23.87
CA SER A 22 22.07 6.18 -23.50
C SER A 22 21.94 6.36 -21.99
N ALA A 23 23.07 6.45 -21.28
CA ALA A 23 23.07 6.58 -19.81
C ALA A 23 22.38 7.86 -19.30
N GLU A 24 22.29 8.91 -20.12
CA GLU A 24 21.62 10.17 -19.78
C GLU A 24 20.09 10.03 -19.62
N ALA A 25 19.47 9.06 -20.30
CA ALA A 25 18.04 8.81 -20.22
C ALA A 25 17.61 8.03 -18.96
N LEU A 26 18.55 7.68 -18.07
CA LEU A 26 18.28 6.91 -16.85
C LEU A 26 17.22 7.57 -15.95
N GLY A 27 17.32 8.88 -15.74
CA GLY A 27 16.37 9.60 -14.88
C GLY A 27 14.94 9.56 -15.41
N LEU A 28 14.78 9.66 -16.74
CA LEU A 28 13.47 9.61 -17.39
C LEU A 28 12.85 8.21 -17.28
N LEU A 29 13.67 7.17 -17.48
CA LEU A 29 13.23 5.78 -17.32
C LEU A 29 12.76 5.51 -15.89
N VAL A 30 13.56 5.86 -14.89
CA VAL A 30 13.22 5.62 -13.48
C VAL A 30 11.96 6.40 -13.07
N ALA A 31 11.84 7.66 -13.47
CA ALA A 31 10.69 8.49 -13.14
C ALA A 31 9.39 7.95 -13.76
N LEU A 32 9.40 7.58 -15.05
CA LEU A 32 8.23 7.06 -15.74
C LEU A 32 7.79 5.70 -15.19
N SER A 33 8.74 4.77 -14.96
CA SER A 33 8.43 3.46 -14.41
C SER A 33 7.88 3.53 -12.99
N LEU A 34 8.41 4.43 -12.14
CA LEU A 34 7.89 4.61 -10.79
C LEU A 34 6.52 5.28 -10.77
N LEU A 35 6.30 6.34 -11.56
CA LEU A 35 5.03 7.07 -11.53
C LEU A 35 3.87 6.29 -12.16
N ARG A 36 4.11 5.52 -13.22
CA ARG A 36 3.04 4.83 -13.95
C ARG A 36 2.76 3.42 -13.48
N GLU A 37 3.77 2.67 -13.09
CA GLU A 37 3.63 1.23 -12.87
C GLU A 37 3.91 0.88 -11.41
N LEU A 38 5.16 1.02 -11.00
CA LEU A 38 5.62 0.41 -9.75
C LEU A 38 5.17 1.18 -8.51
N GLY A 39 5.08 2.51 -8.57
CA GLY A 39 4.64 3.34 -7.46
C GLY A 39 3.24 2.98 -7.00
N PRO A 40 2.22 3.05 -7.86
CA PRO A 40 0.84 2.69 -7.51
C PRO A 40 0.71 1.23 -7.06
N VAL A 41 1.31 0.28 -7.80
CA VAL A 41 1.17 -1.16 -7.53
C VAL A 41 1.82 -1.54 -6.20
N VAL A 42 3.07 -1.15 -5.97
CA VAL A 42 3.79 -1.52 -4.74
C VAL A 42 3.16 -0.84 -3.53
N THR A 43 2.71 0.42 -3.67
CA THR A 43 2.05 1.13 -2.58
C THR A 43 0.72 0.49 -2.21
N ALA A 44 -0.10 0.12 -3.20
CA ALA A 44 -1.36 -0.57 -2.97
C ALA A 44 -1.17 -1.94 -2.29
N LEU A 45 -0.20 -2.73 -2.73
CA LEU A 45 0.11 -4.03 -2.14
C LEU A 45 0.58 -3.90 -0.68
N LEU A 46 1.49 -2.95 -0.40
CA LEU A 46 1.98 -2.71 0.95
C LEU A 46 0.87 -2.17 1.87
N PHE A 47 0.00 -1.29 1.35
CA PHE A 47 -1.14 -0.77 2.09
C PHE A 47 -2.13 -1.87 2.43
N ALA A 48 -2.52 -2.69 1.45
CA ALA A 48 -3.41 -3.83 1.69
C ALA A 48 -2.82 -4.81 2.71
N GLY A 49 -1.52 -5.10 2.63
CA GLY A 49 -0.85 -6.02 3.54
C GLY A 49 -0.72 -5.52 4.98
N ARG A 50 -0.57 -4.20 5.19
CA ARG A 50 -0.39 -3.62 6.54
C ARG A 50 -1.68 -3.03 7.12
N ALA A 51 -2.30 -2.11 6.41
CA ALA A 51 -3.49 -1.41 6.88
C ALA A 51 -4.74 -2.28 6.74
N GLY A 52 -4.90 -2.98 5.60
CA GLY A 52 -6.05 -3.86 5.37
C GLY A 52 -6.13 -5.02 6.37
N THR A 53 -4.98 -5.63 6.69
CA THR A 53 -4.92 -6.71 7.68
C THR A 53 -5.17 -6.20 9.10
N ALA A 54 -4.64 -5.03 9.47
CA ALA A 54 -4.90 -4.40 10.77
C ALA A 54 -6.38 -4.05 10.96
N LEU A 55 -7.02 -3.46 9.94
CA LEU A 55 -8.46 -3.16 9.95
C LEU A 55 -9.30 -4.43 10.12
N THR A 56 -8.96 -5.49 9.39
CA THR A 56 -9.66 -6.77 9.47
C THR A 56 -9.48 -7.41 10.86
N ALA A 57 -8.28 -7.35 11.43
CA ALA A 57 -7.99 -7.87 12.76
C ALA A 57 -8.72 -7.10 13.87
N GLU A 58 -8.81 -5.77 13.76
CA GLU A 58 -9.54 -4.92 14.71
C GLU A 58 -11.03 -5.27 14.73
N ILE A 59 -11.68 -5.33 13.56
CA ILE A 59 -13.10 -5.72 13.46
C ILE A 59 -13.31 -7.16 13.95
N GLY A 60 -12.40 -8.07 13.60
CA GLY A 60 -12.43 -9.45 14.08
C GLY A 60 -12.36 -9.56 15.61
N LEU A 61 -11.51 -8.77 16.25
CA LEU A 61 -11.40 -8.71 17.70
C LEU A 61 -12.66 -8.15 18.35
N MET A 62 -13.23 -7.05 17.81
CA MET A 62 -14.47 -6.46 18.31
C MET A 62 -15.65 -7.42 18.18
N LYS A 63 -15.69 -8.22 17.12
CA LYS A 63 -16.70 -9.27 16.93
C LYS A 63 -16.50 -10.42 17.91
N ALA A 64 -15.28 -10.92 18.10
CA ALA A 64 -14.98 -12.00 19.04
C ALA A 64 -15.23 -11.61 20.50
N GLY A 65 -15.08 -10.33 20.84
CA GLY A 65 -15.39 -9.78 22.16
C GLY A 65 -16.84 -9.34 22.34
N GLU A 66 -17.75 -9.68 21.41
CA GLU A 66 -19.18 -9.31 21.45
C GLU A 66 -19.45 -7.79 21.55
N GLN A 67 -18.46 -6.95 21.23
CA GLN A 67 -18.58 -5.50 21.36
C GLN A 67 -19.55 -4.91 20.32
N LEU A 68 -19.60 -5.49 19.12
CA LEU A 68 -20.54 -5.09 18.08
C LEU A 68 -21.99 -5.37 18.51
N SER A 69 -22.24 -6.57 19.04
CA SER A 69 -23.54 -6.98 19.58
C SER A 69 -23.96 -6.08 20.76
N ALA A 70 -23.02 -5.74 21.65
CA ALA A 70 -23.29 -4.83 22.77
C ALA A 70 -23.74 -3.44 22.31
N MET A 71 -23.18 -2.91 21.22
CA MET A 71 -23.59 -1.61 20.67
C MET A 71 -25.01 -1.65 20.08
N GLU A 72 -25.37 -2.74 19.41
CA GLU A 72 -26.73 -2.93 18.89
C GLU A 72 -27.76 -2.98 20.04
N MET A 73 -27.42 -3.61 21.16
CA MET A 73 -28.25 -3.63 22.38
C MET A 73 -28.40 -2.23 23.01
N MET A 74 -27.44 -1.34 22.80
CA MET A 74 -27.50 0.06 23.21
C MET A 74 -28.20 0.97 22.20
N ALA A 75 -28.86 0.40 21.18
CA ALA A 75 -29.46 1.13 20.06
C ALA A 75 -28.48 2.01 19.27
N VAL A 76 -27.18 1.65 19.27
CA VAL A 76 -26.13 2.32 18.49
C VAL A 76 -25.78 1.45 17.28
N ASP A 77 -25.93 2.01 16.08
CA ASP A 77 -25.59 1.33 14.83
C ASP A 77 -24.07 1.14 14.69
N PRO A 78 -23.55 -0.10 14.75
CA PRO A 78 -22.11 -0.37 14.64
C PRO A 78 -21.57 -0.01 13.26
N VAL A 79 -22.36 -0.08 12.18
CA VAL A 79 -21.90 0.26 10.83
C VAL A 79 -21.60 1.74 10.72
N LYS A 80 -22.49 2.60 11.21
CA LYS A 80 -22.27 4.06 11.19
C LYS A 80 -21.16 4.51 12.15
N ARG A 81 -20.99 3.81 13.27
CA ARG A 81 -20.05 4.22 14.32
C ARG A 81 -18.63 3.66 14.13
N ILE A 82 -18.51 2.46 13.57
CA ILE A 82 -17.24 1.72 13.45
C ILE A 82 -16.79 1.60 11.99
N LEU A 83 -17.68 1.24 11.07
CA LEU A 83 -17.31 1.05 9.65
C LEU A 83 -17.18 2.37 8.90
N ALA A 84 -18.16 3.28 8.99
CA ALA A 84 -18.16 4.51 8.18
C ALA A 84 -16.96 5.47 8.41
N PRO A 85 -16.37 5.58 9.61
CA PRO A 85 -15.17 6.40 9.82
C PRO A 85 -13.86 5.73 9.38
N ARG A 86 -13.87 4.43 9.07
CA ARG A 86 -12.69 3.62 8.70
C ARG A 86 -12.68 3.37 7.18
#